data_AF-A0A657AT28-F1
#
_entry.id   AF-A0A657AT28-F1
#
_cell.length_a   1.000
_cell.length_b   1.000
_cell.length_c   1.000
_cell.angle_alpha   90.00
_cell.angle_beta   90.00
_cell.angle_gamma   90.00
#
_symmetry.space_group_name_H-M   'P 1'
#
loop_
_entity.id
_entity.type
_entity.pdbx_description
1 polymer ?
#
loop_
_entity_poly.entity_id
_entity_poly.type
_entity_poly.pdbx_seq_one_letter_code
_entity_poly.pdbx_strand_id
1 'polypeptide(L)'
;MSSAEQLKLTPAQVLELEDVFHPLFGQEINKAWEIPEAVCDVALFSQTPSQSEKYQTQCALVQAASLLAKASLEDQDLEPLKAKAIFSTLNLYTDALNDVLSKRDHIVSTVRAKQQ
;
A
#
# COMPACT_ATOMS: atom_id res chain seq x y z
N MET A 1 7.92 11.09 41.04
CA MET A 1 7.21 10.70 39.81
C MET A 1 8.27 10.26 38.81
N SER A 2 8.15 9.03 38.34
CA SER A 2 9.18 8.27 37.64
C SER A 2 9.70 8.99 36.41
N SER A 3 11.02 9.08 36.31
CA SER A 3 11.75 9.51 35.11
C SER A 3 11.24 8.74 33.90
N ALA A 4 10.87 9.45 32.84
CA ALA A 4 10.70 8.83 31.53
C ALA A 4 12.07 8.25 31.14
N GLU A 5 12.23 6.94 31.26
CA GLU A 5 13.34 6.26 30.62
C GLU A 5 13.27 6.59 29.13
N GLN A 6 14.29 7.28 28.63
CA GLN A 6 14.41 7.57 27.21
C GLN A 6 14.48 6.23 26.47
N LEU A 7 13.35 5.83 25.89
CA LEU A 7 13.22 4.61 25.11
C LEU A 7 14.19 4.72 23.92
N LYS A 8 15.33 4.04 24.01
CA LYS A 8 16.31 3.98 22.92
C LYS A 8 15.83 2.97 21.88
N LEU A 9 15.07 3.45 20.91
CA LEU A 9 14.64 2.66 19.77
C LEU A 9 15.75 2.60 18.72
N THR A 10 15.97 1.41 18.17
CA THR A 10 16.78 1.23 16.96
C THR A 10 15.99 1.67 15.73
N PRO A 11 16.65 1.98 14.60
CA PRO A 11 15.95 2.34 13.36
C PRO A 11 14.93 1.30 12.90
N ALA A 12 15.22 0.01 13.07
CA ALA A 12 14.29 -1.07 12.71
C ALA A 12 13.02 -1.06 13.58
N GLN A 13 13.16 -0.80 14.89
CA GLN A 13 12.02 -0.71 15.81
C GLN A 13 11.17 0.54 15.54
N VAL A 14 11.79 1.65 15.12
CA VAL A 14 11.05 2.83 14.67
C VAL A 14 10.22 2.49 13.44
N LEU A 15 10.81 1.81 12.45
CA LEU A 15 10.11 1.41 11.24
C LEU A 15 8.92 0.49 11.54
N GLU A 16 9.10 -0.48 12.44
CA GLU A 16 8.04 -1.42 12.84
C GLU A 16 6.90 -0.68 13.57
N LEU A 17 7.21 0.30 14.41
CA LEU A 17 6.20 1.14 15.04
C LEU A 17 5.48 2.02 14.02
N GLU A 18 6.19 2.59 13.04
CA GLU A 18 5.57 3.33 11.95
C GLU A 18 4.58 2.46 11.17
N ASP A 19 4.97 1.25 10.77
CA ASP A 19 4.08 0.33 10.04
C ASP A 19 2.80 -0.01 10.83
N VAL A 20 2.88 -0.12 12.15
CA VAL A 20 1.73 -0.39 13.02
C VAL A 20 0.87 0.86 13.24
N PHE A 21 1.47 2.02 13.45
CA PHE A 21 0.74 3.22 13.85
C PHE A 21 0.30 4.11 12.68
N HIS A 22 0.98 4.08 11.53
CA HIS A 22 0.61 4.91 10.38
C HIS A 22 -0.86 4.72 9.94
N PRO A 23 -1.45 3.50 9.91
CA PRO A 23 -2.84 3.33 9.51
C PRO A 23 -3.81 3.92 10.54
N LEU A 24 -3.47 3.81 11.83
CA LEU A 24 -4.28 4.33 12.94
C LEU A 24 -4.28 5.86 12.95
N PHE A 25 -3.12 6.49 12.78
CA PHE A 25 -3.04 7.95 12.64
C PHE A 25 -3.75 8.43 11.38
N GLY A 26 -3.58 7.71 10.26
CA GLY A 26 -4.28 8.01 9.02
C GLY A 26 -5.80 7.95 9.18
N GLN A 27 -6.32 7.01 9.96
CA GLN A 27 -7.75 6.91 10.25
C GLN A 27 -8.28 8.15 10.99
N GLU A 28 -7.57 8.62 12.03
CA GLU A 28 -7.99 9.81 12.78
C GLU A 28 -7.91 11.08 11.94
N ILE A 29 -6.88 11.21 11.10
CA ILE A 29 -6.78 12.33 10.14
C ILE A 29 -7.94 12.30 9.14
N ASN A 30 -8.22 11.14 8.54
CA ASN A 30 -9.28 11.00 7.55
C ASN A 30 -10.66 11.32 8.16
N LYS A 31 -10.92 10.92 9.41
CA LYS A 31 -12.13 11.30 10.14
C LYS A 31 -12.20 12.81 10.36
N ALA A 32 -11.11 13.44 10.79
CA ALA A 32 -11.06 14.89 11.03
C ALA A 32 -11.27 15.71 9.75
N TRP A 33 -10.90 15.16 8.59
CA TRP A 33 -11.06 15.79 7.28
C TRP A 33 -12.36 15.41 6.57
N GLU A 34 -13.27 14.72 7.26
CA GLU A 34 -14.57 14.30 6.73
C GLU A 34 -14.43 13.50 5.42
N ILE A 35 -13.35 12.71 5.31
CA ILE A 35 -13.10 11.86 4.17
C ILE A 35 -14.20 10.78 4.09
N PRO A 36 -14.71 10.43 2.88
CA PRO A 36 -15.75 9.43 2.73
C PRO A 36 -15.39 8.09 3.38
N GLU A 37 -16.37 7.43 4.02
CA GLU A 37 -16.20 6.15 4.74
C GLU A 37 -15.47 5.10 3.89
N ALA A 38 -15.79 5.00 2.60
CA ALA A 38 -15.14 4.06 1.68
C ALA A 38 -13.63 4.29 1.58
N VAL A 39 -13.18 5.55 1.55
CA VAL A 39 -11.75 5.89 1.46
C VAL A 39 -11.06 5.63 2.80
N CYS A 40 -11.72 5.93 3.91
CA CYS A 40 -11.23 5.63 5.26
C CYS A 40 -11.01 4.13 5.47
N ASP A 41 -11.99 3.32 5.07
CA ASP A 41 -11.96 1.87 5.24
C ASP A 41 -10.85 1.24 4.38
N VAL A 42 -10.73 1.69 3.13
CA VAL A 42 -9.66 1.24 2.22
C VAL A 42 -8.28 1.66 2.73
N ALA A 43 -8.13 2.87 3.26
CA ALA A 43 -6.86 3.31 3.84
C ALA A 43 -6.45 2.44 5.03
N LEU A 44 -7.41 2.01 5.85
CA LEU A 44 -7.15 1.18 7.03
C LEU A 44 -6.85 -0.29 6.66
N PHE A 45 -7.59 -0.87 5.72
CA PHE A 45 -7.54 -2.32 5.43
C PHE A 45 -6.87 -2.69 4.11
N SER A 46 -6.26 -1.75 3.39
CA SER A 46 -5.57 -2.05 2.12
C SER A 46 -4.45 -3.10 2.26
N GLN A 47 -3.80 -3.21 3.42
CA GLN A 47 -2.80 -4.27 3.65
C GLN A 47 -3.43 -5.63 4.00
N THR A 48 -4.66 -5.63 4.49
CA THR A 48 -5.42 -6.80 4.95
C THR A 48 -6.86 -6.79 4.39
N PRO A 49 -7.07 -6.90 3.06
CA PRO A 49 -8.38 -6.67 2.44
C PRO A 49 -9.53 -7.51 3.01
N SER A 50 -9.22 -8.71 3.52
CA SER A 50 -10.20 -9.60 4.15
C SER A 50 -10.79 -9.06 5.46
N GLN A 51 -10.20 -8.02 6.05
CA GLN A 51 -10.68 -7.39 7.28
C GLN A 51 -11.72 -6.28 7.02
N SER A 52 -11.86 -5.81 5.78
CA SER A 52 -12.95 -4.91 5.41
C SER A 52 -14.24 -5.69 5.26
N GLU A 53 -15.35 -5.21 5.82
CA GLU A 53 -16.66 -5.86 5.65
C GLU A 53 -17.39 -5.40 4.37
N LYS A 54 -17.12 -4.17 3.93
CA LYS A 54 -17.89 -3.51 2.84
C LYS A 54 -17.09 -3.27 1.57
N TYR A 55 -15.78 -3.04 1.67
CA TYR A 55 -14.94 -2.52 0.59
C TYR A 55 -13.75 -3.43 0.28
N GLN A 56 -13.91 -4.75 0.45
CA GLN A 56 -12.85 -5.75 0.24
C GLN A 56 -12.21 -5.66 -1.14
N THR A 57 -13.02 -5.49 -2.19
CA THR A 57 -12.52 -5.37 -3.57
C THR A 57 -11.66 -4.12 -3.75
N GLN A 58 -12.08 -2.98 -3.19
CA GLN A 58 -11.32 -1.73 -3.26
C GLN A 58 -10.02 -1.84 -2.44
N CYS A 59 -10.06 -2.48 -1.27
CA CYS A 59 -8.86 -2.78 -0.48
C CYS A 59 -7.89 -3.65 -1.28
N ALA A 60 -8.38 -4.70 -1.92
CA ALA A 60 -7.59 -5.59 -2.75
C ALA A 60 -6.97 -4.87 -3.95
N LEU A 61 -7.71 -3.95 -4.57
CA LEU A 61 -7.22 -3.12 -5.68
C LEU A 61 -6.06 -2.23 -5.24
N VAL A 62 -6.20 -1.54 -4.10
CA VAL A 62 -5.13 -0.70 -3.55
C VAL A 62 -3.92 -1.53 -3.14
N GLN A 63 -4.12 -2.72 -2.57
CA GLN A 63 -3.04 -3.64 -2.25
C GLN A 63 -2.25 -4.06 -3.50
N ALA A 64 -2.97 -4.48 -4.54
CA ALA A 64 -2.39 -4.88 -5.81
C ALA A 64 -1.61 -3.73 -6.46
N ALA A 65 -2.18 -2.51 -6.47
CA ALA A 65 -1.52 -1.32 -6.97
C ALA A 65 -0.24 -0.97 -6.18
N SER A 66 -0.29 -1.06 -4.85
CA SER A 66 0.86 -0.80 -3.97
C SER A 66 2.00 -1.79 -4.24
N LEU A 67 1.69 -3.08 -4.39
CA LEU A 67 2.67 -4.12 -4.73
C LEU A 67 3.35 -3.87 -6.09
N LEU A 68 2.57 -3.51 -7.11
CA LEU A 68 3.11 -3.18 -8.43
C LEU A 68 3.97 -1.93 -8.38
N ALA A 69 3.53 -0.89 -7.67
CA ALA A 69 4.28 0.36 -7.54
C ALA A 69 5.61 0.13 -6.83
N LYS A 70 5.61 -0.58 -5.70
CA LYS A 70 6.82 -0.91 -4.94
C LYS A 70 7.86 -1.63 -5.81
N ALA A 71 7.45 -2.72 -6.46
CA ALA A 71 8.37 -3.49 -7.29
C ALA A 71 8.85 -2.71 -8.52
N SER A 72 7.99 -1.85 -9.10
CA SER A 72 8.39 -0.97 -10.22
C SER A 72 9.41 0.09 -9.80
N LEU A 73 9.26 0.66 -8.60
CA LEU A 73 10.19 1.66 -8.06
C LEU A 73 11.52 1.05 -7.62
N GLU A 74 11.48 -0.18 -7.12
CA GLU A 74 12.66 -0.96 -6.70
C GLU A 74 13.36 -1.70 -7.87
N ASP A 75 12.88 -1.53 -9.10
CA ASP A 75 13.38 -2.19 -10.33
C ASP A 75 13.44 -3.73 -10.22
N GLN A 76 12.46 -4.30 -9.52
CA GLN A 76 12.31 -5.74 -9.34
C GLN A 76 11.62 -6.38 -10.54
N ASP A 77 11.85 -7.68 -10.72
CA ASP A 77 11.07 -8.49 -11.64
C ASP A 77 9.60 -8.53 -11.20
N LEU A 78 8.70 -8.25 -12.14
CA LEU A 78 7.26 -8.16 -11.91
C LEU A 78 6.55 -9.49 -12.24
N GLU A 79 7.20 -10.44 -12.92
CA GLU A 79 6.64 -11.77 -13.18
C GLU A 79 6.22 -12.51 -11.90
N PRO A 80 7.01 -12.52 -10.80
CA PRO A 80 6.60 -13.17 -9.56
C PRO A 80 5.34 -12.57 -8.94
N LEU A 81 5.03 -11.29 -9.23
CA LEU A 81 3.84 -10.65 -8.70
C LEU A 81 2.57 -11.20 -9.32
N LYS A 82 2.60 -11.65 -10.58
CA LYS A 82 1.43 -12.21 -11.27
C LYS A 82 0.85 -13.43 -10.57
N ALA A 83 1.71 -14.16 -9.85
CA ALA A 83 1.34 -15.35 -9.09
C ALA A 83 0.74 -15.03 -7.70
N LYS A 84 0.69 -13.76 -7.28
CA LYS A 84 0.11 -13.41 -5.98
C LYS A 84 -1.41 -13.57 -6.00
N ALA A 85 -1.92 -14.20 -4.94
CA ALA A 85 -3.35 -14.48 -4.75
C ALA A 85 -4.25 -13.23 -4.89
N ILE A 86 -3.72 -12.04 -4.61
CA ILE A 86 -4.48 -10.80 -4.70
C ILE A 86 -4.95 -10.48 -6.13
N PHE A 87 -4.17 -10.84 -7.16
CA PHE A 87 -4.56 -10.61 -8.56
C PHE A 87 -5.62 -11.60 -9.02
N SER A 88 -5.60 -12.83 -8.52
CA SER A 88 -6.71 -13.78 -8.70
C SER A 88 -7.99 -13.31 -8.01
N THR A 89 -7.90 -12.72 -6.80
CA THR A 89 -9.05 -12.16 -6.08
C THR A 89 -9.73 -11.04 -6.87
N LEU A 90 -8.97 -10.26 -7.64
CA LEU A 90 -9.49 -9.18 -8.49
C LEU A 90 -10.01 -9.67 -9.85
N ASN A 91 -9.94 -10.98 -10.12
CA ASN A 91 -10.26 -11.57 -11.42
C ASN A 91 -9.57 -10.84 -12.60
N LEU A 92 -8.36 -10.33 -12.36
CA LEU A 92 -7.57 -9.68 -13.40
C LEU A 92 -6.98 -10.77 -14.28
N TYR A 93 -7.43 -10.84 -15.52
CA TYR A 93 -6.82 -11.71 -16.52
C TYR A 93 -5.36 -11.32 -16.74
N THR A 94 -4.53 -12.32 -17.01
CA THR A 94 -3.08 -12.17 -17.22
C THR A 94 -2.76 -11.11 -18.28
N ASP A 95 -3.61 -10.98 -19.31
CA ASP A 95 -3.45 -10.00 -20.39
C ASP A 95 -3.64 -8.55 -19.91
N ALA A 96 -4.66 -8.29 -19.07
CA ALA A 96 -4.88 -6.98 -18.47
C ALA A 96 -3.72 -6.60 -17.52
N LEU A 97 -3.12 -7.61 -16.87
CA LEU A 97 -1.94 -7.39 -16.05
C LEU A 97 -0.71 -7.04 -16.91
N ASN A 98 -0.51 -7.74 -18.04
CA ASN A 98 0.55 -7.44 -19.00
C ASN A 98 0.44 -6.00 -19.54
N ASP A 99 -0.78 -5.51 -19.79
CA ASP A 99 -1.02 -4.13 -20.22
C ASP A 99 -0.68 -3.09 -19.15
N VAL A 100 -0.85 -3.43 -17.87
CA VAL A 100 -0.42 -2.57 -16.76
C VAL A 100 1.11 -2.58 -16.64
N LEU A 101 1.72 -3.75 -16.78
CA LEU A 101 3.18 -3.90 -16.72
C LEU A 101 3.90 -3.22 -17.88
N SER A 102 3.33 -3.23 -19.09
CA SER A 102 3.92 -2.55 -20.26
C SER A 102 4.00 -1.03 -20.09
N LYS A 103 3.19 -0.46 -19.17
CA LYS A 103 3.23 0.96 -18.80
C LYS A 103 4.25 1.29 -17.71
N ARG A 104 4.91 0.29 -17.11
CA ARG A 104 5.93 0.48 -16.05
C ARG A 104 6.98 1.52 -16.45
N ASP A 105 7.58 1.35 -17.61
CA ASP A 105 8.69 2.19 -18.06
C ASP A 105 8.28 3.66 -18.18
N HIS A 106 7.03 3.91 -18.62
CA HIS A 106 6.47 5.25 -18.70
C HIS A 106 6.20 5.87 -17.32
N ILE A 107 5.77 5.06 -16.34
CA ILE A 107 5.55 5.51 -14.96
C ILE A 107 6.88 5.84 -14.30
N VAL A 108 7.87 4.93 -14.41
CA VAL A 108 9.20 5.11 -13.83
C VAL A 108 9.91 6.33 -14.42
N SER A 109 9.82 6.55 -15.74
CA SER A 109 10.40 7.74 -16.37
C SER A 109 9.79 9.04 -15.85
N THR A 110 8.48 9.04 -15.59
CA THR A 110 7.76 10.22 -15.09
C THR A 110 8.13 10.54 -13.64
N VAL A 111 8.25 9.52 -12.78
CA VAL A 111 8.62 9.70 -11.37
C VAL A 111 10.06 10.19 -11.25
N ARG A 112 11.00 9.57 -11.98
CA ARG A 112 12.42 9.96 -11.95
C ARG A 112 12.65 11.37 -12.52
N ALA A 113 11.89 11.79 -13.52
CA ALA A 113 11.95 13.14 -14.08
C ALA A 113 11.53 14.24 -13.09
N LYS A 114 10.72 13.91 -12.07
CA LYS A 114 10.30 14.86 -11.01
C LYS A 114 11.25 14.91 -9.80
N GLN A 115 12.26 14.05 -9.77
CA GLN A 115 13.28 14.00 -8.72
C GLN A 115 14.58 14.74 -9.13
N GLN A 116 14.64 15.27 -10.35
CA GLN A 116 15.69 16.17 -10.85
C GLN A 116 15.24 17.63 -10.71
#